data_AF-A0AAW2K2S6-F1
#
_entry.id   AF-A0AAW2K2S6-F1
#
_cell.length_a   1.000
_cell.length_b   1.000
_cell.length_c   1.000
_cell.angle_alpha   90.00
_cell.angle_beta   90.00
_cell.angle_gamma   90.00
#
_symmetry.space_group_name_H-M   'P 1'
#
loop_
_entity.id
_entity.type
_entity.pdbx_description
1 polymer ?
#
loop_
_entity_poly.entity_id
_entity_poly.type
_entity_poly.pdbx_seq_one_letter_code
_entity_poly.pdbx_strand_id
1 'polypeptide(L)'
;MPEAPKDQAHQEACSVAESNKRKLEFIEDVTRNADEVQKRVLAEILSRNADVEYLKRHALTGQVDRHTFKQTMPVVTYEDILPDINRIANGDMSPILCSRPISEFLTSSGTSGGERKMMPTIEEELGRRSLLYSLLMPVMSQFVPGLDKGKGMYFLFIKCETKTPGGLLARPVLTSYYKSSHFKNRPFDPYTNYTSPNETILCPDSYQSMYSQMLCGLCQNKEVLRVGAVFASGFIRAIRFLEKHWTLLCHDIRTGTLNSLITDPSVRDAVLRILKPDPKLADFVESECSKESWQGIITRLWPIPST
;
A
#
# COMPACT_ATOMS: atom_id res chain seq x y z
N MET A 1 13.03 3.41 -11.93
CA MET A 1 12.09 4.36 -12.56
C MET A 1 12.75 5.73 -12.51
N PRO A 2 12.61 6.58 -13.54
CA PRO A 2 13.05 7.97 -13.46
C PRO A 2 12.42 8.64 -12.21
N GLU A 3 13.05 9.70 -11.70
CA GLU A 3 12.45 10.54 -10.66
C GLU A 3 10.96 10.77 -10.91
N ALA A 4 10.14 10.69 -9.85
CA ALA A 4 8.76 11.14 -9.95
C ALA A 4 8.80 12.61 -10.43
N PRO A 5 8.00 13.00 -11.44
CA PRO A 5 7.95 14.39 -11.87
C PRO A 5 7.75 15.29 -10.65
N LYS A 6 8.56 16.35 -10.52
CA LYS A 6 8.38 17.34 -9.46
C LYS A 6 6.94 17.83 -9.49
N ASP A 7 6.26 17.82 -8.34
CA ASP A 7 4.89 18.32 -8.19
C ASP A 7 4.84 19.75 -8.74
N GLN A 8 4.32 19.89 -9.97
CA GLN A 8 3.90 21.17 -10.48
C GLN A 8 2.61 21.50 -9.73
N ALA A 9 2.79 22.28 -8.66
CA ALA A 9 1.72 22.93 -7.91
C ALA A 9 1.02 23.97 -8.81
N HIS A 10 0.24 23.48 -9.77
CA HIS A 10 -0.85 24.16 -10.48
C HIS A 10 -1.55 23.11 -11.35
N GLN A 11 -2.35 22.24 -10.71
CA GLN A 11 -3.30 21.41 -11.43
C GLN A 11 -4.61 22.19 -11.58
N GLU A 12 -4.78 22.83 -12.74
CA GLU A 12 -6.10 22.99 -13.32
C GLU A 12 -6.79 21.62 -13.33
N ALA A 13 -8.11 21.60 -13.10
CA ALA A 13 -8.91 20.38 -12.95
C ALA A 13 -8.89 19.53 -14.24
N CYS A 14 -7.81 18.76 -14.42
CA CYS A 14 -7.64 17.79 -15.47
C CYS A 14 -8.71 16.71 -15.30
N SER A 15 -9.48 16.43 -16.35
CA SER A 15 -10.50 15.40 -16.29
C SER A 15 -9.88 14.03 -15.95
N VAL A 16 -10.63 13.16 -15.27
CA VAL A 16 -10.17 11.79 -14.94
C VAL A 16 -9.69 11.05 -16.19
N ALA A 17 -10.36 11.26 -17.33
CA ALA A 17 -9.99 10.67 -18.61
C ALA A 17 -8.62 11.16 -19.11
N GLU A 18 -8.34 12.46 -18.99
CA GLU A 18 -7.06 13.02 -19.40
C GLU A 18 -5.92 12.59 -18.46
N SER A 19 -6.18 12.52 -17.15
CA SER A 19 -5.23 11.94 -16.18
C SER A 19 -4.89 10.49 -16.52
N ASN A 20 -5.90 9.66 -16.80
CA ASN A 20 -5.71 8.27 -17.23
C ASN A 20 -4.88 8.18 -18.51
N LYS A 21 -5.20 9.00 -19.52
CA LYS A 21 -4.47 9.04 -20.79
C LYS A 21 -2.99 9.35 -20.57
N ARG A 22 -2.65 10.38 -19.79
CA ARG A 22 -1.26 10.74 -19.48
C ARG A 22 -0.50 9.60 -18.79
N LYS A 23 -1.15 8.87 -17.89
CA LYS A 23 -0.55 7.71 -17.19
C LYS A 23 -0.30 6.54 -18.13
N LEU A 24 -1.21 6.29 -19.08
CA LEU A 24 -1.02 5.26 -20.11
C LEU A 24 0.07 5.65 -21.11
N GLU A 25 0.13 6.91 -21.53
CA GLU A 25 1.21 7.44 -22.38
C GLU A 25 2.57 7.32 -21.69
N PHE A 26 2.64 7.55 -20.38
CA PHE A 26 3.85 7.31 -19.60
C PHE A 26 4.28 5.83 -19.63
N ILE A 27 3.34 4.88 -19.55
CA ILE A 27 3.66 3.44 -19.67
C ILE A 27 4.21 3.14 -21.06
N GLU A 28 3.56 3.64 -22.11
CA GLU A 28 4.00 3.47 -23.50
C GLU A 28 5.40 4.05 -23.74
N ASP A 29 5.69 5.25 -23.25
CA ASP A 29 7.01 5.87 -23.37
C ASP A 29 8.09 5.04 -22.66
N VAL A 30 7.85 4.68 -21.38
CA VAL A 30 8.82 3.95 -20.56
C VAL A 30 9.11 2.55 -21.12
N THR A 31 8.08 1.87 -21.65
CA THR A 31 8.22 0.51 -22.20
C THR A 31 8.85 0.52 -23.59
N ARG A 32 8.52 1.50 -24.44
CA ARG A 32 9.14 1.68 -25.76
C ARG A 32 10.61 2.07 -25.67
N ASN A 33 10.97 2.88 -24.68
CA ASN A 33 12.32 3.41 -24.49
C ASN A 33 13.07 2.71 -23.33
N ALA A 34 12.76 1.45 -23.05
CA ALA A 34 13.21 0.76 -21.83
C ALA A 34 14.74 0.76 -21.62
N ASP A 35 15.55 0.52 -22.66
CA ASP A 35 17.02 0.52 -22.56
C ASP A 35 17.56 1.92 -22.20
N GLU A 36 17.03 2.97 -22.83
CA GLU A 36 17.43 4.36 -22.55
C GLU A 36 16.99 4.80 -21.16
N VAL A 37 15.79 4.42 -20.73
CA VAL A 37 15.31 4.67 -19.37
C VAL A 37 16.21 3.97 -18.35
N GLN A 38 16.60 2.71 -18.58
CA GLN A 38 17.50 1.97 -17.68
C GLN A 38 18.89 2.60 -17.62
N LYS A 39 19.48 3.02 -18.75
CA LYS A 39 20.76 3.74 -18.80
C LYS A 39 20.70 5.02 -17.97
N ARG A 40 19.67 5.84 -18.17
CA ARG A 40 19.47 7.10 -17.43
C ARG A 40 19.30 6.85 -15.92
N VAL A 41 18.49 5.86 -15.53
CA VAL A 41 18.27 5.53 -14.12
C VAL A 41 19.57 5.07 -13.44
N LEU A 42 20.36 4.21 -14.11
CA LEU A 42 21.65 3.78 -13.57
C LEU A 42 22.61 4.97 -13.43
N ALA A 43 22.73 5.79 -14.47
CA ALA A 43 23.59 6.96 -14.44
C ALA A 43 23.20 7.94 -13.32
N GLU A 44 21.90 8.16 -13.10
CA GLU A 44 21.37 9.01 -12.03
C GLU A 44 21.68 8.44 -10.63
N ILE A 45 21.52 7.12 -10.43
CA ILE A 45 21.86 6.44 -9.17
C ILE A 45 23.36 6.57 -8.88
N LEU A 46 24.21 6.28 -9.88
CA LEU A 46 25.67 6.33 -9.73
C LEU A 46 26.17 7.76 -9.53
N SER A 47 25.62 8.73 -10.25
CA SER A 47 26.00 10.15 -10.10
C SER A 47 25.66 10.65 -8.70
N ARG A 48 24.45 10.35 -8.20
CA ARG A 48 24.00 10.78 -6.87
C ARG A 48 24.78 10.11 -5.75
N ASN A 49 25.18 8.86 -5.93
CA ASN A 49 25.87 8.07 -4.91
C ASN A 49 27.38 7.98 -5.15
N ALA A 50 27.96 8.79 -6.04
CA ALA A 50 29.36 8.67 -6.46
C ALA A 50 30.34 8.65 -5.27
N ASP A 51 29.99 9.36 -4.19
CA ASP A 51 30.82 9.54 -3.01
C ASP A 51 30.54 8.62 -1.83
N VAL A 52 29.59 7.68 -1.96
CA VAL A 52 29.24 6.78 -0.86
C VAL A 52 30.33 5.74 -0.62
N GLU A 53 30.47 5.28 0.62
CA GLU A 53 31.52 4.34 1.04
C GLU A 53 31.50 3.05 0.19
N TYR A 54 30.32 2.52 -0.11
CA TYR A 54 30.17 1.28 -0.85
C TYR A 54 30.71 1.37 -2.29
N LEU A 55 30.43 2.45 -3.02
CA LEU A 55 30.97 2.63 -4.39
C LEU A 55 32.48 2.93 -4.36
N LYS A 56 32.95 3.65 -3.33
CA LYS A 56 34.38 3.90 -3.10
C LYS A 56 35.14 2.60 -2.81
N ARG A 57 34.57 1.69 -2.01
CA ARG A 57 35.12 0.36 -1.70
C ARG A 57 35.39 -0.48 -2.95
N HIS A 58 34.56 -0.31 -3.99
CA HIS A 58 34.70 -1.00 -5.27
C HIS A 58 35.40 -0.17 -6.36
N ALA A 59 35.95 1.01 -6.03
CA ALA A 59 36.63 1.90 -6.97
C ALA A 59 35.76 2.34 -8.18
N LEU A 60 34.44 2.51 -7.98
CA LEU A 60 33.51 3.02 -9.01
C LEU A 60 33.23 4.54 -8.89
N THR A 61 34.01 5.27 -8.10
CA THR A 61 33.81 6.71 -7.87
C THR A 61 33.83 7.50 -9.18
N GLY A 62 32.76 8.25 -9.46
CA GLY A 62 32.65 9.14 -10.64
C GLY A 62 32.39 8.44 -11.98
N GLN A 63 32.31 7.10 -12.01
CA GLN A 63 31.98 6.35 -13.21
C GLN A 63 30.47 6.05 -13.24
N VAL A 64 29.79 6.49 -14.30
CA VAL A 64 28.32 6.40 -14.41
C VAL A 64 27.86 5.51 -15.56
N ASP A 65 28.81 4.95 -16.33
CA ASP A 65 28.49 4.12 -17.49
C ASP A 65 28.18 2.68 -17.10
N ARG A 66 27.28 2.06 -17.88
CA ARG A 66 26.79 0.70 -17.65
C ARG A 66 27.89 -0.37 -17.76
N HIS A 67 28.86 -0.17 -18.64
CA HIS A 67 29.88 -1.19 -18.92
C HIS A 67 30.84 -1.30 -17.74
N THR A 68 31.38 -0.18 -17.27
CA THR A 68 32.24 -0.12 -16.08
C THR A 68 31.50 -0.60 -14.84
N PHE A 69 30.24 -0.17 -14.62
CA PHE A 69 29.43 -0.67 -13.50
C PHE A 69 29.35 -2.21 -13.48
N LYS A 70 29.09 -2.85 -14.63
CA LYS A 70 28.99 -4.31 -14.75
C LYS A 70 30.32 -5.03 -14.54
N GLN A 71 31.44 -4.42 -14.92
CA GLN A 71 32.77 -5.03 -14.75
C GLN A 71 33.29 -4.91 -13.32
N THR A 72 32.91 -3.84 -12.62
CA THR A 72 33.47 -3.48 -11.32
C THR A 72 32.61 -3.92 -10.15
N MET A 73 31.29 -3.79 -10.23
CA MET A 73 30.40 -4.08 -9.10
C MET A 73 30.05 -5.56 -9.02
N PRO A 74 30.21 -6.21 -7.86
CA PRO A 74 29.79 -7.59 -7.68
C PRO A 74 28.27 -7.70 -7.65
N VAL A 75 27.78 -8.86 -8.07
CA VAL A 75 26.41 -9.29 -7.75
C VAL A 75 26.43 -9.80 -6.31
N VAL A 76 25.59 -9.22 -5.45
CA VAL A 76 25.60 -9.48 -4.00
C VAL A 76 24.28 -10.06 -3.49
N THR A 77 24.35 -10.76 -2.36
CA THR A 77 23.18 -11.12 -1.55
C THR A 77 23.01 -10.14 -0.38
N TYR A 78 21.98 -10.39 0.46
CA TYR A 78 21.74 -9.59 1.65
C TYR A 78 22.87 -9.72 2.67
N GLU A 79 23.44 -10.93 2.77
CA GLU A 79 24.49 -11.27 3.72
C GLU A 79 25.79 -10.49 3.43
N ASP A 80 26.10 -10.23 2.15
CA ASP A 80 27.29 -9.46 1.74
C ASP A 80 27.23 -7.99 2.17
N ILE A 81 26.03 -7.39 2.23
CA ILE A 81 25.80 -5.98 2.62
C ILE A 81 25.25 -5.84 4.04
N LEU A 82 25.04 -6.95 4.76
CA LEU A 82 24.56 -6.95 6.13
C LEU A 82 25.47 -6.13 7.09
N PRO A 83 26.81 -6.13 6.96
CA PRO A 83 27.66 -5.27 7.78
C PRO A 83 27.34 -3.78 7.63
N ASP A 84 27.09 -3.32 6.39
CA ASP A 84 26.74 -1.93 6.08
C ASP A 84 25.35 -1.58 6.64
N ILE A 85 24.38 -2.48 6.50
CA ILE A 85 23.04 -2.34 7.06
C ILE A 85 23.08 -2.25 8.59
N ASN A 86 23.88 -3.08 9.25
CA ASN A 86 24.00 -3.09 10.70
C ASN A 86 24.61 -1.79 11.24
N ARG A 87 25.60 -1.22 10.54
CA ARG A 87 26.16 0.10 10.89
C ARG A 87 25.09 1.18 10.86
N ILE A 88 24.32 1.26 9.78
CA ILE A 88 23.23 2.22 9.64
C ILE A 88 22.17 1.99 10.72
N ALA A 89 21.77 0.74 10.96
CA ALA A 89 20.80 0.37 11.99
C ALA A 89 21.25 0.76 13.40
N ASN A 90 22.56 0.74 13.67
CA ASN A 90 23.16 1.16 14.93
C ASN A 90 23.41 2.68 15.04
N GLY A 91 23.04 3.46 14.03
CA GLY A 91 23.07 4.92 14.06
C GLY A 91 24.23 5.57 13.31
N ASP A 92 24.98 4.83 12.49
CA ASP A 92 25.95 5.41 11.58
C ASP A 92 25.23 6.17 10.45
N MET A 93 25.30 7.50 10.50
CA MET A 93 24.66 8.41 9.54
C MET A 93 25.58 8.83 8.39
N SER A 94 26.79 8.26 8.30
CA SER A 94 27.69 8.50 7.17
C SER A 94 27.09 7.93 5.86
N PRO A 95 27.45 8.49 4.68
CA PRO A 95 26.93 8.03 3.41
C PRO A 95 27.54 6.67 3.03
N ILE A 96 27.05 5.58 3.62
CA ILE A 96 27.56 4.22 3.40
C ILE A 96 27.03 3.66 2.07
N LEU A 97 25.71 3.54 1.95
CA LEU A 97 25.03 2.98 0.78
C LEU A 97 24.38 4.05 -0.11
N CYS A 98 23.93 5.15 0.49
CA CYS A 98 23.21 6.24 -0.18
C CYS A 98 23.77 7.59 0.26
N SER A 99 23.80 8.56 -0.66
CA SER A 99 24.17 9.95 -0.32
C SER A 99 23.04 10.68 0.41
N ARG A 100 21.79 10.27 0.16
CA ARG A 100 20.62 10.71 0.92
C ARG A 100 20.51 9.91 2.23
N PRO A 101 20.10 10.55 3.35
CA PRO A 101 19.86 9.85 4.60
C PRO A 101 18.84 8.73 4.45
N ILE A 102 19.11 7.58 5.07
CA ILE A 102 18.14 6.49 5.18
C ILE A 102 17.02 6.95 6.12
N SER A 103 15.78 6.94 5.63
CA SER A 103 14.62 7.41 6.40
C SER A 103 14.03 6.31 7.28
N GLU A 104 14.05 5.07 6.80
CA GLU A 104 13.60 3.88 7.53
C GLU A 104 14.15 2.59 6.90
N PHE A 105 13.93 1.46 7.57
CA PHE A 105 14.16 0.12 7.06
C PHE A 105 12.83 -0.56 6.73
N LEU A 106 12.69 -0.99 5.47
CA LEU A 106 11.58 -1.81 5.03
C LEU A 106 11.87 -3.27 5.36
N THR A 107 11.08 -3.86 6.26
CA THR A 107 11.28 -5.27 6.66
C THR A 107 10.66 -6.22 5.65
N SER A 108 11.51 -7.00 5.00
CA SER A 108 11.09 -8.05 4.07
C SER A 108 10.35 -9.18 4.78
N SER A 109 9.56 -9.96 4.04
CA SER A 109 9.08 -11.26 4.50
C SER A 109 10.16 -12.34 4.41
N GLY A 110 11.18 -12.15 3.57
CA GLY A 110 12.36 -13.01 3.54
C GLY A 110 13.22 -12.79 4.78
N THR A 111 13.79 -13.87 5.30
CA THR A 111 14.57 -13.87 6.54
C THR A 111 16.05 -14.21 6.30
N SER A 112 16.91 -13.80 7.23
CA SER A 112 18.31 -14.23 7.35
C SER A 112 18.59 -14.46 8.83
N GLY A 113 19.11 -15.63 9.20
CA GLY A 113 19.32 -15.99 10.61
C GLY A 113 18.04 -16.00 11.46
N GLY A 114 16.87 -16.21 10.84
CA GLY A 114 15.56 -16.17 11.51
C GLY A 114 14.90 -14.78 11.59
N GLU A 115 15.67 -13.71 11.35
CA GLU A 115 15.19 -12.33 11.42
C GLU A 115 14.82 -11.78 10.04
N ARG A 116 13.87 -10.83 10.00
CA ARG A 116 13.46 -10.19 8.74
C ARG A 116 14.58 -9.33 8.17
N LYS A 117 14.81 -9.43 6.86
CA LYS A 117 15.80 -8.60 6.16
C LYS A 117 15.38 -7.12 6.20
N MET A 118 16.28 -6.25 6.65
CA MET A 118 16.07 -4.81 6.75
C MET A 118 16.58 -4.11 5.49
N MET A 119 15.66 -3.66 4.63
CA MET A 119 16.01 -3.00 3.37
C MET A 119 16.04 -1.48 3.57
N PRO A 120 17.20 -0.81 3.46
CA PRO A 120 17.27 0.64 3.64
C PRO A 120 16.47 1.35 2.54
N THR A 121 15.70 2.37 2.91
CA THR A 121 15.01 3.24 1.96
C THR A 121 15.27 4.71 2.27
N ILE A 122 15.17 5.54 1.23
CA ILE A 122 15.17 7.00 1.35
C ILE A 122 13.75 7.54 1.12
N GLU A 123 13.48 8.76 1.56
CA GLU A 123 12.15 9.39 1.47
C GLU A 123 11.64 9.48 0.02
N GLU A 124 12.53 9.80 -0.93
CA GLU A 124 12.20 9.95 -2.35
C GLU A 124 11.58 8.68 -2.98
N GLU A 125 11.85 7.49 -2.40
CA GLU A 125 11.30 6.22 -2.89
C GLU A 125 9.79 6.09 -2.66
N LEU A 126 9.21 6.83 -1.70
CA LEU A 126 7.75 6.87 -1.52
C LEU A 126 7.07 7.49 -2.75
N GLY A 127 7.67 8.52 -3.35
CA GLY A 127 7.18 9.12 -4.60
C GLY A 127 7.17 8.13 -5.76
N ARG A 128 8.23 7.32 -5.90
CA ARG A 128 8.31 6.25 -6.93
C ARG A 128 7.24 5.16 -6.72
N ARG A 129 6.98 4.76 -5.48
CA ARG A 129 5.90 3.80 -5.15
C ARG A 129 4.52 4.38 -5.45
N SER A 130 4.29 5.64 -5.07
CA SER A 130 3.03 6.34 -5.35
C SER A 130 2.79 6.47 -6.86
N LEU A 131 3.83 6.77 -7.64
CA LEU A 131 3.77 6.76 -9.10
C LEU A 131 3.33 5.40 -9.63
N LEU A 132 3.95 4.30 -9.18
CA LEU A 132 3.55 2.95 -9.60
C LEU A 132 2.08 2.65 -9.26
N TYR A 133 1.61 2.98 -8.04
CA TYR A 133 0.21 2.80 -7.68
C TYR A 133 -0.75 3.62 -8.56
N SER A 134 -0.34 4.83 -8.96
CA SER A 134 -1.15 5.70 -9.82
C SER A 134 -1.34 5.15 -11.25
N LEU A 135 -0.58 4.13 -11.66
CA LEU A 135 -0.71 3.49 -12.98
C LEU A 135 -1.78 2.38 -13.01
N LEU A 136 -2.13 1.81 -11.86
CA LEU A 136 -2.98 0.60 -11.79
C LEU A 136 -4.40 0.84 -12.33
N MET A 137 -5.03 1.93 -11.89
CA MET A 137 -6.42 2.23 -12.22
C MET A 137 -6.61 2.76 -13.64
N PRO A 138 -5.69 3.58 -14.20
CA PRO A 138 -5.68 3.86 -15.64
C PRO A 138 -5.64 2.60 -16.50
N VAL A 139 -4.77 1.62 -16.17
CA VAL A 139 -4.73 0.33 -16.88
C VAL A 139 -6.04 -0.42 -16.72
N MET A 140 -6.54 -0.56 -15.49
CA MET A 140 -7.81 -1.27 -15.23
C MET A 140 -8.99 -0.64 -15.98
N SER A 141 -9.02 0.68 -16.12
CA SER A 141 -10.10 1.41 -16.80
C SER A 141 -10.24 1.08 -18.29
N GLN A 142 -9.19 0.51 -18.92
CA GLN A 142 -9.25 0.02 -20.30
C GLN A 142 -10.09 -1.26 -20.43
N PHE A 143 -10.23 -2.03 -19.35
CA PHE A 143 -10.87 -3.36 -19.35
C PHE A 143 -12.18 -3.37 -18.58
N VAL A 144 -12.27 -2.61 -17.49
CA VAL A 144 -13.44 -2.55 -16.61
C VAL A 144 -13.87 -1.09 -16.43
N PRO A 145 -14.82 -0.60 -17.25
CA PRO A 145 -15.27 0.78 -17.17
C PRO A 145 -16.14 1.01 -15.92
N GLY A 146 -16.26 2.28 -15.50
CA GLY A 146 -17.21 2.69 -14.46
C GLY A 146 -16.76 2.43 -13.01
N LEU A 147 -15.53 1.95 -12.78
CA LEU A 147 -14.98 1.76 -11.43
C LEU A 147 -14.82 3.07 -10.63
N ASP A 148 -14.85 4.21 -11.31
CA ASP A 148 -14.86 5.56 -10.75
C ASP A 148 -16.22 5.95 -10.13
N LYS A 149 -17.30 5.21 -10.45
CA LYS A 149 -18.67 5.52 -10.01
C LYS A 149 -19.06 4.89 -8.67
N GLY A 150 -18.12 4.21 -8.02
CA GLY A 150 -18.38 3.51 -6.76
C GLY A 150 -17.13 3.39 -5.89
N LYS A 151 -17.13 2.40 -5.02
CA LYS A 151 -16.11 2.18 -4.00
C LYS A 151 -15.41 0.84 -4.18
N GLY A 152 -14.16 0.79 -3.73
CA GLY A 152 -13.43 -0.45 -3.52
C GLY A 152 -13.49 -0.91 -2.07
N MET A 153 -13.95 -2.14 -1.83
CA MET A 153 -13.85 -2.77 -0.51
C MET A 153 -12.54 -3.53 -0.40
N TYR A 154 -11.52 -2.87 0.14
CA TYR A 154 -10.20 -3.46 0.36
C TYR A 154 -9.92 -3.66 1.84
N PHE A 155 -9.53 -4.88 2.22
CA PHE A 155 -9.08 -5.22 3.56
C PHE A 155 -7.57 -4.97 3.66
N LEU A 156 -7.21 -3.80 4.20
CA LEU A 156 -5.83 -3.32 4.30
C LEU A 156 -5.41 -3.29 5.77
N PHE A 157 -4.20 -3.77 6.06
CA PHE A 157 -3.74 -3.89 7.45
C PHE A 157 -2.32 -3.37 7.60
N ILE A 158 -2.10 -2.58 8.64
CA ILE A 158 -0.76 -2.34 9.15
C ILE A 158 -0.24 -3.55 9.96
N LYS A 159 1.05 -3.55 10.23
CA LYS A 159 1.76 -4.55 11.04
C LYS A 159 2.64 -3.86 12.06
N CYS A 160 3.11 -4.63 13.04
CA CYS A 160 4.03 -4.14 14.07
C CYS A 160 5.25 -3.46 13.45
N GLU A 161 5.75 -2.46 14.18
CA GLU A 161 6.92 -1.67 13.84
C GLU A 161 7.89 -1.74 15.01
N THR A 162 9.18 -1.73 14.72
CA THR A 162 10.24 -1.66 15.72
C THR A 162 11.14 -0.48 15.43
N LYS A 163 11.97 -0.10 16.41
CA LYS A 163 13.05 0.86 16.21
C LYS A 163 14.38 0.11 16.25
N THR A 164 15.29 0.48 15.36
CA THR A 164 16.68 0.02 15.43
C THR A 164 17.40 0.69 16.60
N PRO A 165 18.57 0.19 17.04
CA PRO A 165 19.35 0.84 18.10
C PRO A 165 19.70 2.31 17.81
N GLY A 166 19.93 2.65 16.54
CA GLY A 166 20.14 4.03 16.07
C GLY A 166 18.86 4.88 15.95
N GLY A 167 17.68 4.33 16.28
CA GLY A 167 16.42 5.05 16.32
C GLY A 167 15.61 5.07 15.02
N LEU A 168 16.10 4.48 13.93
CA LEU A 168 15.37 4.35 12.67
C LEU A 168 14.19 3.39 12.82
N LEU A 169 13.08 3.66 12.13
CA LEU A 169 11.95 2.74 12.10
C LEU A 169 12.27 1.53 11.22
N ALA A 170 11.86 0.35 11.66
CA ALA A 170 11.90 -0.89 10.90
C ALA A 170 10.50 -1.50 10.81
N ARG A 171 9.91 -1.53 9.61
CA ARG A 171 8.51 -1.96 9.40
C ARG A 171 8.25 -2.46 7.98
N PRO A 172 7.20 -3.26 7.75
CA PRO A 172 6.88 -3.71 6.40
C PRO A 172 6.54 -2.54 5.46
N VAL A 173 6.86 -2.68 4.18
CA VAL A 173 6.67 -1.62 3.17
C VAL A 173 5.24 -1.10 3.09
N LEU A 174 4.24 -1.96 3.26
CA LEU A 174 2.84 -1.54 3.24
C LEU A 174 2.44 -0.76 4.49
N THR A 175 2.99 -1.13 5.65
CA THR A 175 2.80 -0.35 6.88
C THR A 175 3.38 1.06 6.72
N SER A 176 4.61 1.16 6.19
CA SER A 176 5.24 2.44 5.84
C SER A 176 4.35 3.26 4.90
N TYR A 177 3.87 2.64 3.81
CA TYR A 177 3.01 3.30 2.84
C TYR A 177 1.68 3.78 3.44
N TYR A 178 0.93 2.94 4.15
CA TYR A 178 -0.35 3.34 4.77
C TYR A 178 -0.17 4.45 5.80
N LYS A 179 0.97 4.49 6.50
CA LYS A 179 1.27 5.56 7.47
C LYS A 179 1.83 6.84 6.84
N SER A 180 2.22 6.82 5.57
CA SER A 180 2.76 7.98 4.84
C SER A 180 1.67 8.99 4.46
N SER A 181 2.09 10.23 4.17
CA SER A 181 1.22 11.28 3.64
C SER A 181 0.61 10.89 2.29
N HIS A 182 1.33 10.13 1.45
CA HIS A 182 0.83 9.63 0.16
C HIS A 182 -0.42 8.76 0.29
N PHE A 183 -0.65 8.13 1.44
CA PHE A 183 -1.88 7.39 1.71
C PHE A 183 -2.86 8.21 2.55
N LYS A 184 -2.42 8.78 3.68
CA LYS A 184 -3.30 9.48 4.62
C LYS A 184 -3.91 10.74 4.03
N ASN A 185 -3.10 11.54 3.34
CA ASN A 185 -3.43 12.84 2.79
C ASN A 185 -3.51 12.78 1.27
N ARG A 186 -3.84 11.61 0.71
CA ARG A 186 -3.99 11.44 -0.73
C ARG A 186 -5.05 12.41 -1.26
N PRO A 187 -4.82 13.06 -2.42
CA PRO A 187 -5.83 13.89 -3.04
C PRO A 187 -7.06 13.04 -3.35
N PHE A 188 -8.22 13.68 -3.47
CA PHE A 188 -9.41 12.99 -3.92
C PHE A 188 -9.17 12.39 -5.31
N ASP A 189 -9.31 11.08 -5.41
CA ASP A 189 -9.27 10.32 -6.65
C ASP A 189 -10.45 9.34 -6.59
N PRO A 190 -11.38 9.37 -7.56
CA PRO A 190 -12.51 8.45 -7.59
C PRO A 190 -12.06 6.98 -7.55
N TYR A 191 -10.87 6.65 -8.05
CA TYR A 191 -10.33 5.30 -7.99
C TYR A 191 -9.64 4.93 -6.67
N THR A 192 -9.48 5.85 -5.71
CA THR A 192 -9.02 5.54 -4.35
C THR A 192 -10.11 5.74 -3.29
N ASN A 193 -11.36 5.78 -3.75
CA ASN A 193 -12.55 5.79 -2.91
C ASN A 193 -12.79 4.40 -2.30
N TYR A 194 -12.40 4.23 -1.05
CA TYR A 194 -12.49 2.96 -0.33
C TYR A 194 -13.63 2.96 0.69
N THR A 195 -14.20 1.78 0.97
CA THR A 195 -15.17 1.63 2.05
C THR A 195 -14.55 1.82 3.43
N SER A 196 -13.29 1.42 3.59
CA SER A 196 -12.55 1.43 4.85
C SER A 196 -11.96 2.83 5.14
N PRO A 197 -12.35 3.50 6.24
CA PRO A 197 -11.70 4.72 6.68
C PRO A 197 -10.22 4.51 7.01
N ASN A 198 -9.39 5.56 6.88
CA ASN A 198 -7.95 5.46 7.16
C ASN A 198 -7.69 4.98 8.61
N GLU A 199 -8.48 5.44 9.58
CA GLU A 199 -8.36 5.07 11.00
C GLU A 199 -8.57 3.58 11.23
N THR A 200 -9.50 2.95 10.49
CA THR A 200 -9.75 1.50 10.57
C THR A 200 -8.57 0.67 10.02
N ILE A 201 -7.90 1.17 8.98
CA ILE A 201 -6.72 0.54 8.36
C ILE A 201 -5.48 0.71 9.25
N LEU A 202 -5.37 1.86 9.90
CA LEU A 202 -4.26 2.25 10.76
C LEU A 202 -4.39 1.76 12.21
N CYS A 203 -5.47 1.06 12.53
CA CYS A 203 -5.65 0.44 13.83
C CYS A 203 -4.60 -0.67 14.03
N PRO A 204 -3.79 -0.62 15.11
CA PRO A 204 -2.77 -1.64 15.38
C PRO A 204 -3.38 -2.98 15.82
N ASP A 205 -4.58 -2.95 16.41
CA ASP A 205 -5.32 -4.15 16.78
C ASP A 205 -5.96 -4.76 15.52
N SER A 206 -5.46 -5.93 15.13
CA SER A 206 -5.91 -6.63 13.92
C SER A 206 -7.37 -7.09 13.97
N TYR A 207 -7.92 -7.37 15.17
CA TYR A 207 -9.32 -7.73 15.32
C TYR A 207 -10.19 -6.51 15.08
N GLN A 208 -9.89 -5.40 15.76
CA GLN A 208 -10.66 -4.16 15.63
C GLN A 208 -10.58 -3.60 14.21
N SER A 209 -9.41 -3.64 13.58
CA SER A 209 -9.21 -3.28 12.19
C SER A 209 -10.05 -4.15 11.24
N MET A 210 -10.05 -5.47 11.40
CA MET A 210 -10.84 -6.37 10.55
C MET A 210 -12.35 -6.16 10.75
N TYR A 211 -12.80 -6.07 12.00
CA TYR A 211 -14.21 -5.90 12.34
C TYR A 211 -14.76 -4.59 11.76
N SER A 212 -14.08 -3.48 12.01
CA SER A 212 -14.51 -2.15 11.55
C SER A 212 -14.49 -2.04 10.02
N GLN A 213 -13.48 -2.58 9.33
CA GLN A 213 -13.44 -2.60 7.87
C GLN A 213 -14.57 -3.44 7.27
N MET A 214 -14.85 -4.62 7.84
CA MET A 214 -15.97 -5.46 7.40
C MET A 214 -17.31 -4.74 7.60
N LEU A 215 -17.51 -4.11 8.76
CA LEU A 215 -18.73 -3.36 9.06
C LEU A 215 -18.94 -2.19 8.08
N CYS A 216 -17.88 -1.41 7.80
CA CYS A 216 -17.94 -0.33 6.81
C CYS A 216 -18.25 -0.86 5.40
N GLY A 217 -17.68 -2.01 5.03
CA GLY A 217 -17.94 -2.68 3.76
C GLY A 217 -19.39 -3.16 3.61
N LEU A 218 -20.00 -3.66 4.69
CA LEU A 218 -21.42 -4.06 4.70
C LEU A 218 -22.34 -2.83 4.63
N CYS A 219 -22.07 -1.78 5.40
CA CYS A 219 -22.89 -0.55 5.41
C CYS A 219 -22.94 0.15 4.04
N GLN A 220 -21.90 -0.02 3.22
CA GLN A 220 -21.75 0.61 1.92
C GLN A 220 -21.92 -0.41 0.78
N ASN A 221 -22.59 -1.55 1.01
CA ASN A 221 -22.54 -2.69 0.11
C ASN A 221 -23.00 -2.40 -1.33
N LYS A 222 -23.99 -1.51 -1.50
CA LYS A 222 -24.51 -1.08 -2.82
C LYS A 222 -23.55 -0.22 -3.61
N GLU A 223 -22.57 0.40 -2.96
CA GLU A 223 -21.55 1.23 -3.61
C GLU A 223 -20.33 0.42 -4.04
N VAL A 224 -20.20 -0.84 -3.60
CA VAL A 224 -19.01 -1.67 -3.85
C VAL A 224 -19.00 -2.19 -5.28
N LEU A 225 -17.97 -1.82 -6.04
CA LEU A 225 -17.74 -2.30 -7.42
C LEU A 225 -16.59 -3.29 -7.52
N ARG A 226 -15.75 -3.38 -6.50
CA ARG A 226 -14.59 -4.28 -6.44
C ARG A 226 -14.23 -4.59 -5.01
N VAL A 227 -13.75 -5.81 -4.79
CA VAL A 227 -13.36 -6.34 -3.49
C VAL A 227 -11.94 -6.86 -3.55
N GLY A 228 -11.20 -6.78 -2.44
CA GLY A 228 -9.89 -7.40 -2.41
C GLY A 228 -9.10 -7.22 -1.13
N ALA A 229 -7.88 -7.71 -1.19
CA ALA A 229 -6.80 -7.47 -0.25
C ALA A 229 -5.49 -7.56 -1.04
N VAL A 230 -4.36 -7.19 -0.44
CA VAL A 230 -3.05 -7.31 -1.11
C VAL A 230 -2.75 -8.77 -1.50
N PHE A 231 -3.10 -9.72 -0.63
CA PHE A 231 -2.94 -11.15 -0.89
C PHE A 231 -4.29 -11.86 -0.78
N ALA A 232 -4.48 -12.90 -1.61
CA ALA A 232 -5.67 -13.74 -1.56
C ALA A 232 -5.92 -14.30 -0.14
N SER A 233 -4.86 -14.75 0.56
CA SER A 233 -4.97 -15.23 1.93
C SER A 233 -5.55 -14.20 2.92
N GLY A 234 -5.25 -12.90 2.71
CA GLY A 234 -5.83 -11.82 3.49
C GLY A 234 -7.33 -11.69 3.25
N PHE A 235 -7.75 -11.80 1.99
CA PHE A 235 -9.17 -11.74 1.62
C PHE A 235 -9.95 -12.96 2.13
N ILE A 236 -9.41 -14.17 2.00
CA ILE A 236 -10.01 -15.39 2.57
C ILE A 236 -10.16 -15.28 4.10
N ARG A 237 -9.18 -14.68 4.80
CA ARG A 237 -9.30 -14.40 6.24
C ARG A 237 -10.43 -13.43 6.55
N ALA A 238 -10.68 -12.43 5.71
CA ALA A 238 -11.81 -11.52 5.88
C ALA A 238 -13.15 -12.24 5.70
N ILE A 239 -13.28 -13.12 4.69
CA ILE A 239 -14.49 -13.92 4.49
C ILE A 239 -14.72 -14.88 5.68
N ARG A 240 -13.69 -15.57 6.16
CA ARG A 240 -13.77 -16.39 7.38
C ARG A 240 -14.10 -15.57 8.64
N PHE A 241 -13.69 -14.31 8.68
CA PHE A 241 -14.04 -13.41 9.77
C PHE A 241 -15.54 -13.11 9.75
N LEU A 242 -16.09 -12.80 8.58
CA LEU A 242 -17.53 -12.60 8.40
C LEU A 242 -18.33 -13.85 8.80
N GLU A 243 -17.90 -15.03 8.34
CA GLU A 243 -18.49 -16.33 8.69
C GLU A 243 -18.65 -16.53 10.20
N LYS A 244 -17.67 -16.06 10.99
CA LYS A 244 -17.67 -16.22 12.45
C LYS A 244 -18.40 -15.10 13.21
N HIS A 245 -18.48 -13.89 12.66
CA HIS A 245 -18.91 -12.70 13.39
C HIS A 245 -20.11 -11.97 12.76
N TRP A 246 -20.75 -12.53 11.73
CA TRP A 246 -21.86 -11.87 11.04
C TRP A 246 -23.03 -11.54 11.98
N THR A 247 -23.28 -12.33 13.02
CA THR A 247 -24.33 -12.05 14.02
C THR A 247 -24.09 -10.75 14.76
N LEU A 248 -22.85 -10.51 15.20
CA LEU A 248 -22.44 -9.26 15.85
C LEU A 248 -22.52 -8.08 14.86
N LEU A 249 -22.05 -8.29 13.63
CA LEU A 249 -22.09 -7.24 12.60
C LEU A 249 -23.53 -6.86 12.24
N CYS A 250 -24.45 -7.84 12.15
CA CYS A 250 -25.87 -7.57 11.89
C CYS A 250 -26.52 -6.84 13.07
N HIS A 251 -26.17 -7.19 14.31
CA HIS A 251 -26.64 -6.45 15.49
C HIS A 251 -26.23 -4.97 15.43
N ASP A 252 -24.95 -4.70 15.18
CA ASP A 252 -24.41 -3.33 15.07
C ASP A 252 -25.09 -2.54 13.94
N ILE A 253 -25.31 -3.15 12.78
CA ILE A 253 -26.05 -2.53 11.66
C ILE A 253 -27.50 -2.24 12.07
N ARG A 254 -28.16 -3.18 12.73
CA ARG A 254 -29.58 -3.08 13.13
C ARG A 254 -29.80 -1.94 14.14
N THR A 255 -28.94 -1.83 15.14
CA THR A 255 -29.07 -0.83 16.22
C THR A 255 -28.39 0.49 15.88
N GLY A 256 -27.47 0.49 14.92
CA GLY A 256 -26.59 1.62 14.64
C GLY A 256 -25.57 1.91 15.75
N THR A 257 -25.33 0.94 16.64
CA THR A 257 -24.37 1.07 17.75
C THR A 257 -23.20 0.15 17.54
N LEU A 258 -21.98 0.68 17.67
CA LEU A 258 -20.76 -0.10 17.50
C LEU A 258 -20.44 -0.94 18.74
N ASN A 259 -20.17 -2.23 18.51
CA ASN A 259 -19.80 -3.23 19.50
C ASN A 259 -18.74 -2.73 20.49
N SER A 260 -18.91 -3.07 21.78
CA SER A 260 -18.00 -2.64 22.84
C SER A 260 -16.61 -3.28 22.78
N LEU A 261 -16.44 -4.37 22.02
CA LEU A 261 -15.13 -4.97 21.72
C LEU A 261 -14.23 -4.03 20.90
N ILE A 262 -14.81 -3.05 20.21
CA ILE A 262 -14.05 -2.03 19.49
C ILE A 262 -13.75 -0.89 20.46
N THR A 263 -12.58 -0.95 21.08
CA THR A 263 -12.18 -0.02 22.15
C THR A 263 -11.39 1.18 21.63
N ASP A 264 -10.77 1.10 20.44
CA ASP A 264 -9.97 2.17 19.86
C ASP A 264 -10.84 3.40 19.52
N PRO A 265 -10.65 4.56 20.17
CA PRO A 265 -11.51 5.72 19.97
C PRO A 265 -11.51 6.25 18.53
N SER A 266 -10.35 6.22 17.86
CA SER A 266 -10.24 6.71 16.48
C SER A 266 -11.00 5.82 15.50
N VAL A 267 -10.97 4.50 15.73
CA VAL A 267 -11.79 3.55 14.97
C VAL A 267 -13.27 3.77 15.23
N ARG A 268 -13.67 3.94 16.49
CA ARG A 268 -15.08 4.17 16.86
C ARG A 268 -15.63 5.41 16.17
N ASP A 269 -14.94 6.54 16.28
CA ASP A 269 -15.34 7.80 15.67
C ASP A 269 -15.45 7.66 14.14
N ALA A 270 -14.49 6.99 13.51
CA ALA A 270 -14.49 6.80 12.07
C ALA A 270 -15.66 5.94 11.57
N VAL A 271 -15.98 4.86 12.28
CA VAL A 271 -17.10 3.96 11.95
C VAL A 271 -18.44 4.63 12.20
N LEU A 272 -18.61 5.39 13.28
CA LEU A 272 -19.86 6.07 13.61
C LEU A 272 -20.24 7.18 12.61
N ARG A 273 -19.30 7.67 11.80
CA ARG A 273 -19.61 8.53 10.65
C ARG A 273 -20.37 7.80 9.53
N ILE A 274 -20.23 6.48 9.46
CA ILE A 274 -20.80 5.63 8.41
C ILE A 274 -22.00 4.83 8.93
N LEU A 275 -21.86 4.23 10.12
CA LEU A 275 -22.85 3.35 10.73
C LEU A 275 -24.12 4.13 11.09
N LYS A 276 -25.25 3.68 10.55
CA LYS A 276 -26.59 4.18 10.87
C LYS A 276 -27.51 2.98 11.12
N PRO A 277 -28.53 3.10 11.99
CA PRO A 277 -29.49 2.02 12.19
C PRO A 277 -30.18 1.66 10.87
N ASP A 278 -29.95 0.45 10.38
CA ASP A 278 -30.57 -0.09 9.16
C ASP A 278 -31.01 -1.55 9.37
N PRO A 279 -32.21 -1.78 9.95
CA PRO A 279 -32.74 -3.12 10.14
C PRO A 279 -32.90 -3.91 8.84
N LYS A 280 -33.20 -3.23 7.71
CA LYS A 280 -33.39 -3.90 6.42
C LYS A 280 -32.07 -4.47 5.90
N LEU A 281 -30.99 -3.71 6.02
CA LEU A 281 -29.65 -4.21 5.68
C LEU A 281 -29.23 -5.34 6.62
N ALA A 282 -29.48 -5.20 7.93
CA ALA A 282 -29.15 -6.26 8.89
C ALA A 282 -29.88 -7.57 8.57
N ASP A 283 -31.19 -7.53 8.32
CA ASP A 283 -31.99 -8.70 7.99
C ASP A 283 -31.55 -9.32 6.66
N PHE A 284 -31.19 -8.50 5.68
CA PHE A 284 -30.60 -8.97 4.42
C PHE A 284 -29.28 -9.72 4.64
N VAL A 285 -28.32 -9.12 5.37
CA VAL A 285 -27.03 -9.76 5.65
C VAL A 285 -27.20 -11.05 6.46
N GLU A 286 -28.10 -11.05 7.44
CA GLU A 286 -28.46 -12.24 8.23
C GLU A 286 -29.06 -13.34 7.35
N SER A 287 -29.98 -13.00 6.45
CA SER A 287 -30.60 -13.97 5.54
C SER A 287 -29.59 -14.61 4.58
N GLU A 288 -28.55 -13.89 4.19
CA GLU A 288 -27.50 -14.40 3.29
C GLU A 288 -26.43 -15.21 4.02
N CYS A 289 -26.03 -14.77 5.22
CA CYS A 289 -25.00 -15.43 6.03
C CYS A 289 -25.50 -16.69 6.77
N SER A 290 -26.80 -16.78 7.05
CA SER A 290 -27.42 -17.94 7.74
C SER A 290 -27.65 -19.15 6.83
N LYS A 291 -27.44 -19.02 5.51
CA LYS A 291 -27.55 -20.13 4.56
C LYS A 291 -26.43 -21.15 4.79
N GLU A 292 -26.74 -22.43 4.60
CA GLU A 292 -25.75 -23.52 4.72
C GLU A 292 -24.60 -23.38 3.72
N SER A 293 -24.87 -22.91 2.50
CA SER A 293 -23.86 -22.73 1.46
C SER A 293 -23.41 -21.27 1.30
N TRP A 294 -22.11 -21.06 1.49
CA TRP A 294 -21.44 -19.78 1.27
C TRP A 294 -20.89 -19.62 -0.15
N GLN A 295 -21.14 -20.57 -1.05
CA GLN A 295 -20.72 -20.46 -2.45
C GLN A 295 -21.35 -19.23 -3.09
N GLY A 296 -20.54 -18.29 -3.58
CA GLY A 296 -21.04 -17.04 -4.18
C GLY A 296 -21.50 -15.97 -3.17
N ILE A 297 -21.18 -16.11 -1.88
CA ILE A 297 -21.57 -15.15 -0.83
C ILE A 297 -21.16 -13.70 -1.16
N ILE A 298 -20.01 -13.51 -1.80
CA ILE A 298 -19.48 -12.19 -2.14
C ILE A 298 -20.43 -11.44 -3.08
N THR A 299 -20.85 -12.07 -4.18
CA THR A 299 -21.75 -11.44 -5.16
C THR A 299 -23.17 -11.29 -4.64
N ARG A 300 -23.56 -12.04 -3.60
CA ARG A 300 -24.85 -11.87 -2.93
C ARG A 300 -24.82 -10.66 -2.00
N LEU A 301 -23.84 -10.56 -1.10
CA LEU A 301 -23.74 -9.45 -0.14
C LEU A 301 -23.36 -8.12 -0.81
N TRP A 302 -22.48 -8.19 -1.81
CA TRP A 302 -22.03 -7.08 -2.63
C TRP A 302 -22.41 -7.37 -4.09
N PRO A 303 -23.61 -6.98 -4.52
CA PRO A 303 -24.08 -7.20 -5.89
C PRO A 303 -23.34 -6.27 -6.85
N ILE A 304 -22.11 -6.64 -7.18
CA ILE A 304 -21.28 -5.96 -8.16
C ILE A 304 -21.96 -6.15 -9.52
N PRO A 305 -22.31 -5.07 -10.24
CA PRO A 305 -22.93 -5.18 -11.55
C PRO A 305 -22.06 -6.05 -12.46
N SER A 306 -22.65 -7.08 -13.06
CA SER A 306 -21.99 -7.84 -14.12
C SER A 306 -21.70 -6.86 -15.26
N THR A 307 -20.43 -6.75 -15.64
CA THR A 307 -20.01 -5.97 -16.83
C THR A 307 -20.24 -6.78 -18.08
#